data_AF-A0A2M9P8R6-F1
#
_entry.id   AF-A0A2M9P8R6-F1
#
_cell.length_a   1.000
_cell.length_b   1.000
_cell.length_c   1.000
_cell.angle_alpha   90.00
_cell.angle_beta   90.00
_cell.angle_gamma   90.00
#
_symmetry.space_group_name_H-M   'P 1'
#
loop_
_entity.id
_entity.type
_entity.pdbx_description
1 polymer ?
#
loop_
_entity_poly.entity_id
_entity_poly.type
_entity_poly.pdbx_seq_one_letter_code
_entity_poly.pdbx_strand_id
1 'polypeptide(L)'
;MTTTHIRITGVSVCTTPATWETGDKLLAHIDVEAGGFALGGCLLIQRKRGDHYFQLPKIEGRSADRRAVKIIDQDLRTAITHAAVEALRKFEEATRE
;
A
#
# COMPACT_ATOMS: atom_id res chain seq x y z
N MET A 1 -29.28 -2.55 10.23
CA MET A 1 -27.86 -2.85 9.96
C MET A 1 -27.16 -1.53 9.74
N THR A 2 -26.21 -1.15 10.60
CA THR A 2 -25.41 0.06 10.39
C THR A 2 -24.28 -0.28 9.41
N THR A 3 -24.33 0.32 8.22
CA THR A 3 -23.24 0.26 7.25
C THR A 3 -22.11 1.14 7.76
N THR A 4 -21.08 0.54 8.36
CA THR A 4 -19.88 1.28 8.76
C THR A 4 -18.98 1.42 7.54
N HIS A 5 -18.84 2.64 7.02
CA HIS A 5 -17.86 2.94 5.97
C HIS A 5 -16.45 2.92 6.55
N ILE A 6 -15.61 1.98 6.10
CA ILE A 6 -14.20 1.94 6.49
C ILE A 6 -13.50 3.15 5.86
N ARG A 7 -13.04 4.07 6.69
CA ARG A 7 -12.30 5.27 6.28
C ARG A 7 -10.80 5.07 6.50
N ILE A 8 -10.00 5.52 5.53
CA ILE A 8 -8.54 5.65 5.67
C ILE A 8 -8.25 6.89 6.51
N THR A 9 -7.56 6.70 7.64
CA THR A 9 -7.26 7.75 8.62
C THR A 9 -5.83 8.26 8.52
N GLY A 10 -4.91 7.45 7.99
CA GLY A 10 -3.50 7.81 7.87
C GLY A 10 -2.76 6.95 6.86
N VAL A 11 -1.73 7.54 6.24
CA VAL A 11 -0.75 6.84 5.40
C VAL A 11 0.63 7.40 5.71
N SER A 12 1.55 6.51 6.08
CA SER A 12 2.95 6.84 6.32
C SER A 12 3.80 6.24 5.21
N VAL A 13 4.74 7.03 4.67
CA VAL A 13 5.59 6.62 3.54
C VAL A 13 7.02 6.41 4.03
N CYS A 14 7.59 5.26 3.66
CA CYS A 14 9.00 4.94 3.83
C CYS A 14 9.57 4.52 2.48
N THR A 15 10.49 5.32 1.92
CA THR A 15 10.99 5.09 0.57
C THR A 15 12.17 4.12 0.56
N THR A 16 11.92 2.92 0.02
CA THR A 16 12.97 1.97 -0.37
C THR A 16 12.65 1.46 -1.78
N PRO A 17 12.78 2.31 -2.81
CA PRO A 17 12.38 1.94 -4.16
C PRO A 17 13.27 0.82 -4.70
N ALA A 18 12.67 -0.13 -5.42
CA ALA A 18 13.37 -1.23 -6.05
C ALA A 18 12.71 -1.58 -7.39
N THR A 19 13.50 -1.88 -8.41
CA THR A 19 12.97 -2.39 -9.68
C THR A 19 13.13 -3.91 -9.69
N TRP A 20 12.06 -4.62 -10.05
CA TRP A 20 12.07 -6.08 -10.15
C TRP A 20 12.30 -6.53 -11.59
N GLU A 21 12.81 -7.75 -11.76
CA GLU A 21 13.08 -8.36 -13.07
C GLU A 21 11.83 -8.46 -13.95
N THR A 22 10.64 -8.50 -13.34
CA THR A 22 9.35 -8.51 -14.05
C THR A 22 9.04 -7.19 -14.77
N GLY A 23 9.78 -6.12 -14.47
CA GLY A 23 9.53 -4.75 -14.95
C GLY A 23 8.56 -3.96 -14.07
N ASP A 24 8.05 -4.57 -13.01
CA ASP A 24 7.34 -3.86 -11.94
C ASP A 24 8.35 -3.13 -11.04
N LYS A 25 7.91 -2.02 -10.44
CA LYS A 25 8.73 -1.18 -9.56
C LYS A 25 8.06 -1.04 -8.21
N LEU A 26 8.77 -1.41 -7.16
CA LEU A 26 8.46 -0.97 -5.81
C LEU A 26 8.76 0.53 -5.72
N LEU A 27 7.74 1.34 -5.44
CA LEU A 27 7.88 2.77 -5.25
C LEU A 27 8.24 3.10 -3.80
N ALA A 28 7.52 2.50 -2.86
CA ALA A 28 7.73 2.72 -1.43
C ALA A 28 7.17 1.57 -0.59
N HIS A 29 7.72 1.43 0.61
CA HIS A 29 7.03 0.79 1.72
C HIS A 29 6.08 1.81 2.34
N ILE A 30 4.88 1.37 2.70
CA ILE A 30 3.89 2.23 3.31
C ILE A 30 3.19 1.53 4.46
N ASP A 31 2.79 2.32 5.45
CA ASP A 31 1.91 1.90 6.52
C ASP A 31 0.58 2.62 6.37
N VAL A 32 -0.52 1.89 6.56
CA VAL A 32 -1.88 2.41 6.32
C VAL A 32 -2.74 2.21 7.56
N GLU A 33 -3.44 3.26 7.98
CA GLU A 33 -4.43 3.21 9.04
C GLU A 33 -5.83 3.36 8.43
N ALA A 34 -6.73 2.42 8.74
CA ALA A 34 -8.11 2.46 8.27
C ALA A 34 -9.05 1.80 9.27
N GLY A 35 -10.25 2.36 9.47
CA GLY A 35 -11.33 1.71 10.22
C GLY A 35 -10.97 1.21 11.63
N GLY A 36 -9.98 1.81 12.30
CA GLY A 36 -9.51 1.40 13.63
C GLY A 36 -8.41 0.33 13.64
N PHE A 37 -7.84 -0.05 12.49
CA PHE A 37 -6.67 -0.93 12.41
C PHE A 37 -5.52 -0.26 11.64
N ALA A 38 -4.30 -0.76 11.86
CA ALA A 38 -3.10 -0.37 11.14
C ALA A 38 -2.50 -1.57 10.40
N LEU A 39 -2.06 -1.34 9.17
CA LEU A 39 -1.39 -2.31 8.30
C LEU A 39 0.03 -1.82 8.03
N GLY A 40 0.99 -2.39 8.75
CA GLY A 40 2.41 -2.09 8.58
C GLY A 40 3.09 -2.90 7.48
N GLY A 41 4.12 -2.34 6.86
CA GLY A 41 4.98 -3.05 5.91
C GLY A 41 4.31 -3.36 4.58
N CYS A 42 3.35 -2.54 4.16
CA CYS A 42 2.70 -2.70 2.86
C CYS A 42 3.59 -2.15 1.75
N LEU A 43 3.32 -2.57 0.51
CA LEU A 43 4.08 -2.15 -0.67
C LEU A 43 3.21 -1.33 -1.59
N LEU A 44 3.72 -0.20 -2.04
CA LEU A 44 3.18 0.55 -3.17
C LEU A 44 4.00 0.21 -4.41
N ILE A 45 3.37 -0.42 -5.40
CA ILE A 45 4.04 -0.94 -6.59
C ILE A 45 3.46 -0.24 -7.82
N GLN A 46 4.33 0.20 -8.72
CA GLN A 46 3.98 0.55 -10.09
C GLN A 46 4.20 -0.68 -10.97
N ARG A 47 3.14 -1.14 -11.63
CA ARG A 47 3.25 -2.23 -12.60
C ARG A 47 3.98 -1.75 -13.85
N LYS A 48 4.55 -2.68 -14.61
CA LYS A 48 5.16 -2.41 -15.92
C LYS A 48 4.27 -1.60 -16.88
N ARG A 49 2.94 -1.75 -16.78
CA ARG A 49 1.94 -1.04 -17.60
C ARG A 49 1.65 0.39 -17.13
N GLY A 50 2.20 0.82 -16.00
CA GLY A 50 2.03 2.16 -15.42
C GLY A 50 1.02 2.23 -14.26
N ASP A 51 0.15 1.23 -14.11
CA ASP A 51 -0.85 1.20 -13.04
C ASP A 51 -0.22 1.01 -11.66
N HIS A 52 -0.75 1.71 -10.65
CA HIS A 52 -0.36 1.53 -9.26
C HIS A 52 -1.19 0.44 -8.59
N TYR A 53 -0.55 -0.30 -7.69
CA TYR A 53 -1.22 -1.34 -6.92
C TYR A 53 -0.63 -1.42 -5.51
N PHE A 54 -1.54 -1.48 -4.54
CA PHE A 54 -1.23 -1.73 -3.14
C PHE A 54 -1.16 -3.22 -2.84
N GLN A 55 -0.07 -3.65 -2.19
CA GLN A 55 0.13 -5.02 -1.74
C GLN A 55 0.32 -5.10 -0.22
N LEU A 56 -0.45 -6.00 0.41
CA LEU A 56 -0.34 -6.30 1.84
C LEU A 56 1.01 -6.97 2.18
N PRO A 57 1.49 -6.83 3.43
CA PRO A 57 2.76 -7.39 3.88
C PRO A 57 2.81 -8.91 3.68
N LYS A 58 3.94 -9.41 3.16
CA LYS A 58 4.21 -10.86 3.17
C LYS A 58 4.54 -11.28 4.60
N ILE A 59 4.04 -12.43 5.01
CA ILE A 59 4.64 -13.13 6.16
C ILE A 59 5.74 -14.02 5.62
N GLU A 60 6.91 -13.97 6.24
CA GLU A 60 8.01 -14.88 5.92
C GLU A 60 7.83 -16.24 6.62
N GLY A 61 8.47 -17.29 6.09
CA GLY A 61 8.48 -18.62 6.70
C GLY A 61 7.67 -19.68 5.95
N ARG A 62 7.35 -20.81 6.62
CA ARG A 62 6.73 -22.01 6.02
C ARG A 62 5.40 -21.78 5.29
N SER A 63 4.77 -20.61 5.46
CA SER A 63 3.53 -20.23 4.81
C SER A 63 3.66 -18.97 3.95
N ALA A 64 4.85 -18.71 3.39
CA ALA A 64 5.17 -17.52 2.59
C ALA A 64 4.21 -17.24 1.42
N ASP A 65 3.51 -18.25 0.94
CA ASP A 65 2.52 -18.13 -0.14
C ASP A 65 1.19 -17.49 0.32
N ARG A 66 0.94 -17.41 1.64
CA ARG A 66 -0.30 -16.86 2.21
C ARG A 66 -0.05 -15.52 2.88
N ARG A 67 -0.81 -14.50 2.47
CA ARG A 67 -0.98 -13.27 3.24
C ARG A 67 -1.89 -13.54 4.44
N ALA A 68 -1.47 -13.14 5.64
CA ALA A 68 -2.32 -13.27 6.84
C ALA A 68 -3.54 -12.34 6.80
N VAL A 69 -3.38 -11.16 6.21
CA VAL A 69 -4.47 -10.20 6.04
C VAL A 69 -4.90 -10.20 4.58
N LYS A 70 -6.21 -10.06 4.36
CA LYS A 70 -6.81 -9.86 3.04
C LYS A 70 -7.81 -8.72 3.10
N ILE A 71 -7.72 -7.81 2.15
CA ILE A 71 -8.76 -6.84 1.85
C ILE A 71 -9.64 -7.46 0.77
N ILE A 72 -10.87 -7.82 1.13
CA ILE A 72 -11.86 -8.44 0.24
C ILE A 72 -12.64 -7.37 -0.54
N ASP A 73 -12.81 -6.20 0.06
CA ASP A 73 -13.46 -5.04 -0.54
C ASP A 73 -12.53 -4.37 -1.56
N GLN A 74 -12.91 -4.41 -2.84
CA GLN A 74 -12.14 -3.84 -3.93
C GLN A 74 -12.14 -2.30 -3.92
N ASP A 75 -13.20 -1.68 -3.41
CA ASP A 75 -13.30 -0.22 -3.32
C ASP A 75 -12.35 0.29 -2.23
N LEU A 76 -12.31 -0.40 -1.09
CA LEU A 76 -11.33 -0.10 -0.04
C LEU A 76 -9.89 -0.25 -0.54
N ARG A 77 -9.59 -1.30 -1.31
CA ARG A 77 -8.25 -1.50 -1.90
C ARG A 77 -7.88 -0.36 -2.86
N THR A 78 -8.83 0.06 -3.68
CA THR A 78 -8.64 1.17 -4.63
C THR A 78 -8.41 2.48 -3.88
N ALA A 79 -9.23 2.77 -2.87
CA ALA A 79 -9.09 3.94 -2.02
C ALA A 79 -7.72 3.99 -1.33
N ILE A 80 -7.26 2.86 -0.77
CA ILE A 80 -5.93 2.76 -0.14
C ILE A 80 -4.83 3.02 -1.16
N THR A 81 -4.94 2.45 -2.35
CA THR A 81 -3.94 2.65 -3.42
C THR A 81 -3.85 4.13 -3.82
N HIS A 82 -4.98 4.82 -3.97
CA HIS A 82 -5.00 6.24 -4.30
C HIS A 82 -4.39 7.10 -3.17
N ALA A 83 -4.78 6.84 -1.92
CA ALA A 83 -4.23 7.55 -0.77
C ALA A 83 -2.70 7.35 -0.65
N ALA A 84 -2.21 6.14 -0.94
CA ALA A 84 -0.79 5.82 -0.96
C ALA A 84 0.00 6.61 -2.03
N VAL A 85 -0.53 6.69 -3.24
CA VAL A 85 0.09 7.45 -4.33
C VAL A 85 0.14 8.94 -3.98
N GLU A 86 -0.95 9.49 -3.44
CA GLU A 86 -1.00 10.90 -3.04
C GLU A 86 0.00 11.20 -1.89
N ALA A 87 0.08 10.30 -0.91
CA ALA A 87 1.04 10.41 0.19
C ALA A 87 2.50 10.36 -0.31
N LEU A 88 2.81 9.45 -1.23
CA LEU A 88 4.15 9.36 -1.84
C LEU A 88 4.50 10.64 -2.59
N ARG A 89 3.56 11.18 -3.39
CA ARG A 89 3.79 12.44 -4.10
C ARG A 89 4.14 13.59 -3.15
N LYS A 90 3.37 13.75 -2.07
CA LYS A 90 3.61 14.77 -1.04
C LYS A 90 4.96 14.58 -0.34
N PHE A 91 5.31 13.32 -0.05
CA PHE A 91 6.60 12.97 0.54
C PHE A 91 7.77 13.36 -0.38
N GLU A 92 7.67 13.05 -1.67
CA GLU A 92 8.69 13.42 -2.67
C GLU A 92 8.81 14.93 -2.86
N GLU A 93 7.70 15.67 -2.81
CA GLU A 93 7.68 17.13 -2.84
C GLU A 93 8.42 17.72 -1.63
N ALA A 94 8.12 17.23 -0.42
CA ALA A 94 8.73 17.71 0.82
C ALA A 94 10.22 17.35 0.96
N THR A 95 10.70 16.30 0.28
CA THR A 95 12.11 15.87 0.34
C THR A 95 13.00 16.66 -0.64
N ARG A 96 12.40 17.43 -1.57
CA ARG A 96 13.13 18.22 -2.58
C ARG A 96 13.39 19.66 -2.14
N GLU A 97 12.75 20.12 -1.06
CA GLU A 97 12.98 21.41 -0.41
C GLU A 97 14.15 21.33 0.58
#